data_AF-A0A9N9ER35-F1
#
_entry.id   AF-A0A9N9ER35-F1
#
_cell.length_a   1.000
_cell.length_b   1.000
_cell.length_c   1.000
_cell.angle_alpha   90.00
_cell.angle_beta   90.00
_cell.angle_gamma   90.00
#
_symmetry.space_group_name_H-M   'P 1'
#
loop_
_entity.id
_entity.type
_entity.pdbx_description
1 polymer ?
#
loop_
_entity_poly.entity_id
_entity_poly.type
_entity_poly.pdbx_seq_one_letter_code
_entity_poly.pdbx_strand_id
1 'polypeptide(L)' 'MGNEVNQSTAAATARELMTQKDTIENQIKESEQVLIAQGVGMHEPLVDSEGFPRADIDLMALNSHFIL' A
#
# COMPACT_ATOMS: atom_id res chain seq x y z
N MET A 1 5.68 -1.73 45.11
CA MET A 1 6.12 -2.48 43.91
C MET A 1 5.16 -2.20 42.75
N GLY A 2 5.14 -0.99 42.20
CA GLY A 2 4.12 -0.58 41.22
C GLY A 2 4.64 0.17 39.99
N ASN A 3 5.96 0.29 39.81
CA ASN A 3 6.53 1.14 38.76
C ASN A 3 7.41 0.40 37.74
N GLU A 4 7.67 -0.89 37.95
CA GLU A 4 8.57 -1.69 37.09
C GLU A 4 7.82 -2.43 35.98
N VAL A 5 6.53 -2.75 36.19
CA VAL A 5 5.68 -3.45 35.21
C VAL A 5 5.24 -2.54 34.05
N ASN A 6 5.35 -1.22 34.17
CA ASN A 6 4.86 -0.29 33.14
C ASN A 6 5.92 0.02 32.05
N GLN A 7 7.17 0.27 32.43
CA GLN A 7 8.22 0.64 31.47
C GLN A 7 8.68 -0.51 30.57
N SER A 8 8.78 -1.73 31.12
CA SER A 8 9.15 -2.93 30.35
C SER A 8 8.13 -3.24 29.26
N THR A 9 6.84 -3.14 29.59
CA THR A 9 5.74 -3.46 28.70
C THR A 9 5.54 -2.38 27.65
N ALA A 10 5.60 -1.10 28.03
CA ALA A 10 5.53 0.02 27.08
C ALA A 10 6.69 -0.01 26.07
N ALA A 11 7.92 -0.29 26.51
CA ALA A 11 9.07 -0.41 25.62
C ALA A 11 8.99 -1.66 24.72
N ALA A 12 8.43 -2.76 25.21
CA ALA A 12 8.16 -3.95 24.37
C ALA A 12 7.10 -3.66 23.30
N THR A 13 5.96 -3.08 23.69
CA THR A 13 4.89 -2.68 22.76
C THR A 13 5.39 -1.66 21.73
N ALA A 14 6.20 -0.67 22.14
CA ALA A 14 6.78 0.29 21.19
C ALA A 14 7.68 -0.39 20.15
N ARG A 15 8.48 -1.39 20.56
CA ARG A 15 9.33 -2.18 19.64
C ARG A 15 8.50 -3.03 18.68
N GLU A 16 7.41 -3.63 19.15
CA GLU A 16 6.47 -4.36 18.29
C GLU A 16 5.83 -3.45 17.26
N LEU A 17 5.36 -2.27 17.68
CA LEU A 17 4.77 -1.28 16.77
C LEU A 17 5.79 -0.76 15.74
N MET A 18 7.05 -0.55 16.13
CA MET A 18 8.12 -0.18 15.19
C MET A 18 8.34 -1.29 14.15
N THR A 19 8.38 -2.55 14.60
CA THR A 19 8.53 -3.70 13.69
C THR A 19 7.35 -3.80 12.71
N GLN A 20 6.12 -3.60 13.20
CA GLN A 20 4.92 -3.61 12.35
C GLN A 20 4.91 -2.45 11.36
N LYS A 21 5.28 -1.24 11.80
CA LYS A 21 5.45 -0.06 10.93
C LYS A 21 6.42 -0.37 9.81
N ASP A 22 7.61 -0.86 10.12
CA ASP A 22 8.65 -1.12 9.12
C ASP A 22 8.22 -2.21 8.14
N THR A 23 7.46 -3.21 8.61
CA THR A 23 6.85 -4.23 7.75
C THR A 23 5.86 -3.62 6.77
N ILE A 24 4.95 -2.78 7.24
CA ILE A 24 3.94 -2.09 6.41
C ILE A 24 4.63 -1.15 5.40
N GLU A 25 5.63 -0.38 5.83
CA GLU A 25 6.38 0.51 4.95
C GLU A 25 7.10 -0.24 3.82
N ASN A 26 7.63 -1.44 4.10
CA ASN A 26 8.24 -2.28 3.07
C ASN A 26 7.19 -2.81 2.09
N GLN A 27 6.04 -3.28 2.58
CA GLN A 27 4.94 -3.75 1.73
C GLN A 27 4.40 -2.64 0.80
N ILE A 28 4.30 -1.41 1.31
CA ILE A 28 3.91 -0.24 0.50
C ILE A 28 4.93 0.00 -0.61
N LYS A 29 6.23 0.01 -0.28
CA LYS A 29 7.30 0.22 -1.27
C LYS A 29 7.36 -0.88 -2.33
N GLU A 30 7.13 -2.13 -1.96
CA GLU A 30 7.05 -3.23 -2.91
C GLU A 30 5.84 -3.06 -3.84
N SER A 31 4.68 -2.71 -3.28
CA SER A 31 3.46 -2.46 -4.06
C SER A 31 3.62 -1.26 -5.00
N GLU A 32 4.24 -0.18 -4.54
CA GLU A 32 4.56 1.00 -5.35
C GLU A 32 5.49 0.65 -6.51
N GLN A 33 6.53 -0.16 -6.27
CA GLN A 33 7.42 -0.63 -7.34
C GLN A 33 6.68 -1.47 -8.39
N VAL A 34 5.73 -2.32 -7.97
CA VAL A 34 4.89 -3.09 -8.91
C VAL A 34 4.04 -2.14 -9.76
N LEU A 35 3.38 -1.15 -9.15
CA LEU A 35 2.55 -0.18 -9.86
C LEU A 35 3.37 0.68 -10.85
N ILE A 36 4.56 1.13 -10.43
CA ILE A 36 5.50 1.85 -11.30
C ILE A 36 5.96 0.96 -12.46
N ALA A 37 6.32 -0.30 -12.20
CA ALA A 37 6.76 -1.23 -13.24
C ALA A 37 5.66 -1.55 -14.26
N GLN A 38 4.39 -1.48 -13.85
CA GLN A 38 3.24 -1.65 -14.73
C GLN A 38 2.86 -0.37 -15.50
N GLY A 39 3.57 0.73 -15.31
CA GLY A 39 3.27 2.01 -15.98
C GLY A 39 1.90 2.56 -15.59
N VAL A 40 1.42 2.24 -14.39
CA VAL A 40 0.17 2.76 -13.82
C VAL A 40 0.54 3.82 -12.78
N GLY A 41 0.83 5.03 -13.23
CA GLY A 41 0.97 6.19 -12.35
C GLY A 41 -0.39 6.71 -11.88
N MET A 42 -0.47 7.23 -10.64
CA MET A 42 -1.68 7.93 -10.15
C MET A 42 -2.07 9.19 -10.95
N HIS A 43 -1.21 9.65 -11.86
CA HIS A 43 -1.34 10.93 -12.57
C HIS A 43 -1.45 10.75 -14.09
N GLU A 44 -1.45 9.52 -14.58
CA GLU A 44 -1.58 9.26 -16.01
C GLU A 44 -3.07 9.21 -16.38
N PRO A 45 -3.47 9.86 -17.49
CA PRO A 45 -4.86 9.79 -17.94
C PRO A 45 -5.25 8.34 -18.16
N LEU A 46 -6.35 7.87 -17.55
CA LEU A 46 -6.93 6.54 -17.79
C LEU A 46 -7.49 6.37 -19.21
N VAL A 47 -7.37 7.42 -20.01
CA VAL A 47 -7.74 7.48 -21.41
C VAL A 47 -6.52 7.82 -22.26
N ASP A 48 -6.51 7.34 -23.49
CA ASP A 48 -5.52 7.72 -24.50
C ASP A 48 -5.76 9.15 -25.02
N SER A 49 -4.97 9.56 -26.02
CA SER A 49 -5.09 10.87 -26.66
C SER A 49 -6.42 11.09 -27.43
N GLU A 50 -7.17 10.02 -27.69
CA GLU A 50 -8.47 10.05 -28.37
C GLU A 50 -9.66 9.92 -27.39
N GLY A 51 -9.39 9.71 -26.10
CA GLY A 51 -10.40 9.62 -25.05
C GLY A 51 -10.90 8.20 -24.77
N PHE A 52 -10.26 7.16 -25.30
CA PHE A 52 -10.63 5.76 -25.04
C PHE A 52 -9.82 5.18 -23.87
N PRO A 53 -10.40 4.24 -23.08
CA PRO A 53 -9.65 3.40 -22.16
C PRO A 53 -8.34 2.90 -22.76
N ARG A 54 -7.23 3.14 -22.06
CA ARG A 54 -5.94 2.68 -22.58
C ARG A 54 -5.95 1.15 -22.73
N ALA A 55 -5.48 0.68 -23.89
CA ALA A 55 -5.50 -0.75 -24.23
C ALA A 55 -4.51 -1.60 -23.40
N ASP A 56 -3.57 -0.97 -22.70
CA ASP A 56 -2.60 -1.59 -21.79
C ASP A 56 -3.18 -1.81 -20.37
N ILE A 57 -4.30 -1.18 -20.04
CA ILE A 57 -5.00 -1.33 -18.78
C ILE A 57 -6.35 -2.01 -19.07
N ASP A 58 -6.49 -3.27 -18.69
CA ASP A 58 -7.77 -3.96 -18.75
C ASP A 58 -8.71 -3.41 -17.66
N LEU A 59 -9.35 -2.26 -17.95
CA LEU A 59 -10.31 -1.59 -17.04
C LEU A 59 -11.46 -2.51 -16.61
N MET A 60 -11.67 -3.62 -17.32
CA MET A 60 -12.69 -4.61 -16.99
C MET A 60 -12.37 -5.37 -15.69
N ALA A 61 -11.09 -5.47 -15.31
CA ALA A 61 -10.67 -6.11 -14.05
C ALA A 61 -10.94 -5.23 -12.82
N LEU A 62 -10.78 -3.91 -12.93
CA LEU A 62 -10.92 -2.97 -11.81
C LEU A 62 -12.38 -2.81 -11.36
N ASN A 63 -13.35 -2.87 -12.28
CA ASN A 63 -14.77 -2.78 -11.93
C ASN A 63 -15.35 -4.06 -11.32
N SER A 64 -14.66 -5.21 -11.47
CA SER A 64 -15.16 -6.49 -10.97
C SER A 64 -14.72 -6.79 -9.54
N HIS A 65 -13.67 -6.14 -9.03
CA HIS A 65 -13.16 -6.40 -7.68
C HIS A 65 -13.70 -5.45 -6.60
N PHE A 66 -14.45 -4.40 -6.97
CA PHE A 66 -15.04 -3.45 -6.01
C PHE A 66 -16.54 -3.66 -5.75
N ILE A 67 -17.15 -4.69 -6.34
CA ILE A 67 -18.54 -5.07 -6.04
C ILE A 67 -18.58 -6.57 -5.82
N LEU A 68 -18.39 -7.00 -4.57
CA LEU A 68 -19.10 -8.08 -3.85
C LEU A 68 -18.52 -8.24 -2.43
#